data_AF-A0A932X2F2-F1
#
_entry.id   AF-A0A932X2F2-F1
#
_cell.length_a   1.000
_cell.length_b   1.000
_cell.length_c   1.000
_cell.angle_alpha   90.00
_cell.angle_beta   90.00
_cell.angle_gamma   90.00
#
_symmetry.space_group_name_H-M   'P 1'
#
loop_
_entity.id
_entity.type
_entity.pdbx_description
1 polymer ?
#
loop_
_entity_poly.entity_id
_entity_poly.type
_entity_poly.pdbx_seq_one_letter_code
_entity_poly.pdbx_strand_id
1 'polypeptide(L)'
;LTKDTLFVVQRKYLDAKLKLTRQLLAEKREAERVERGARERRALNKEADEAEKLLADLEEFARRLKAITERGYDPDINDGVILNMAPLREVIPSWSKEPQKYWDGLARGDYDWAHIAMKHWPERVRQKCRTDKSLAVAHGAG
;
A
#
# COMPACT_ATOMS: atom_id res chain seq x y z
N LEU A 1 -0.26 13.43 -7.02
CA LEU A 1 0.06 11.99 -6.92
C LEU A 1 -0.06 11.42 -8.33
N THR A 2 0.90 10.63 -8.78
CA THR A 2 0.85 9.95 -10.10
C THR A 2 1.01 8.45 -9.90
N LYS A 3 0.67 7.63 -10.90
CA LYS A 3 0.95 6.18 -10.90
C LYS A 3 2.40 5.84 -10.49
N ASP A 4 3.35 6.69 -10.85
CA ASP A 4 4.78 6.48 -10.58
C ASP A 4 5.15 6.77 -9.12
N THR A 5 4.29 7.44 -8.36
CA THR A 5 4.56 7.80 -6.96
C THR A 5 4.77 6.54 -6.11
N LEU A 6 3.92 5.51 -6.28
CA LEU A 6 4.09 4.26 -5.53
C LEU A 6 5.34 3.49 -5.96
N PHE A 7 5.67 3.49 -7.26
CA PHE A 7 6.89 2.88 -7.76
C PHE A 7 8.16 3.55 -7.20
N VAL A 8 8.16 4.87 -7.06
CA VAL A 8 9.27 5.60 -6.44
C VAL A 8 9.40 5.24 -4.96
N VAL A 9 8.28 5.16 -4.23
CA VAL A 9 8.28 4.75 -2.81
C VAL A 9 8.86 3.33 -2.66
N GLN A 10 8.41 2.38 -3.49
CA GLN A 10 8.93 1.01 -3.50
C GLN A 10 10.45 0.99 -3.77
N ARG A 11 10.88 1.55 -4.90
CA ARG A 11 12.28 1.39 -5.36
C ARG A 11 13.28 2.22 -4.56
N LYS A 12 12.96 3.47 -4.23
CA LYS A 12 13.94 4.38 -3.62
C LYS A 12 14.02 4.23 -2.11
N TYR A 13 12.92 3.90 -1.44
CA TYR A 13 12.85 3.94 0.02
C TYR A 13 12.71 2.53 0.59
N LEU A 14 11.76 1.75 0.08
CA LEU A 14 11.43 0.46 0.68
C LEU A 14 12.51 -0.59 0.42
N ASP A 15 13.00 -0.72 -0.81
CA ASP A 15 14.08 -1.66 -1.15
C ASP A 15 15.36 -1.36 -0.36
N ALA A 16 15.72 -0.07 -0.25
CA ALA A 16 16.87 0.38 0.51
C ALA A 16 16.72 0.05 2.00
N LYS A 17 15.54 0.31 2.59
CA LYS A 17 15.26 0.03 3.99
C LYS A 17 15.23 -1.47 4.29
N LEU A 18 14.65 -2.28 3.42
CA LEU A 18 14.65 -3.74 3.51
C LEU A 18 16.09 -4.28 3.51
N LYS A 19 16.91 -3.84 2.56
CA LYS A 19 18.32 -4.24 2.47
C LYS A 19 19.08 -3.91 3.75
N LEU A 20 18.97 -2.68 4.24
CA LEU A 20 19.64 -2.23 5.46
C LEU A 20 19.18 -3.04 6.68
N THR A 21 17.87 -3.28 6.81
CA THR A 21 17.32 -4.00 7.97
C THR A 21 17.77 -5.47 7.98
N ARG A 22 17.85 -6.12 6.81
CA ARG A 22 18.41 -7.48 6.69
C ARG A 22 19.89 -7.53 7.09
N GLN A 23 20.68 -6.53 6.69
CA GLN A 23 22.10 -6.44 7.07
C GLN A 23 22.25 -6.27 8.58
N LEU A 24 21.49 -5.36 9.19
CA LEU A 24 21.50 -5.16 10.64
C LEU A 24 21.10 -6.44 11.39
N LEU A 25 20.05 -7.13 10.96
CA LEU A 25 19.65 -8.40 11.59
C LEU A 25 20.78 -9.45 11.52
N ALA A 26 21.40 -9.61 10.35
CA ALA A 26 22.51 -10.55 10.16
C ALA A 26 23.71 -10.20 11.05
N GLU A 27 24.09 -8.92 11.11
CA GLU A 27 25.17 -8.43 11.97
C GLU A 27 24.88 -8.69 13.46
N LYS A 28 23.65 -8.45 13.92
CA LYS A 28 23.25 -8.68 15.32
C LYS A 28 23.24 -10.16 15.68
N ARG A 29 22.73 -11.02 14.80
CA ARG A 29 22.74 -12.49 15.01
C ARG A 29 24.17 -13.05 15.01
N GLU A 30 25.06 -12.51 14.18
CA GLU A 30 26.48 -12.88 14.19
C GLU A 30 27.17 -12.45 15.49
N ALA A 31 26.96 -11.20 15.90
CA ALA A 31 27.50 -10.68 17.15
C ALA A 31 26.99 -11.47 18.37
N GLU A 32 25.70 -11.80 18.40
CA GLU A 32 25.08 -12.62 19.45
C GLU A 32 25.76 -13.99 19.58
N ARG A 33 26.11 -14.61 18.46
CA ARG A 33 26.73 -15.94 18.40
C ARG A 33 28.13 -15.99 18.98
N VAL A 34 28.92 -14.92 18.77
CA VAL A 34 30.31 -14.84 19.25
C VAL A 34 30.44 -14.24 20.64
N GLU A 35 29.38 -13.61 21.16
CA GLU A 35 29.34 -12.98 22.48
C GLU A 35 29.35 -14.00 23.62
N ARG A 36 30.24 -13.79 24.58
CA ARG A 36 30.44 -14.66 25.75
C ARG A 36 29.76 -14.11 27.00
N GLY A 37 29.54 -12.80 27.06
CA GLY A 37 28.83 -12.10 28.14
C GLY A 37 27.33 -12.37 28.10
N ALA A 38 26.76 -12.88 29.20
CA ALA A 38 25.33 -13.20 29.27
C ALA A 38 24.44 -11.96 29.13
N ARG A 39 24.89 -10.80 29.64
CA ARG A 39 24.14 -9.54 29.58
C ARG A 39 24.15 -8.97 28.16
N GLU A 40 25.33 -8.92 27.54
CA GLU A 40 25.56 -8.41 26.19
C GLU A 40 24.85 -9.28 25.16
N ARG A 41 24.93 -10.60 25.29
CA ARG A 41 24.20 -11.54 24.43
C ARG A 41 22.69 -11.33 24.51
N ARG A 42 22.14 -11.11 25.71
CA ARG A 42 20.71 -10.82 25.88
C ARG A 42 20.31 -9.50 25.23
N ALA A 43 21.16 -8.47 25.28
CA ALA A 43 20.91 -7.20 24.60
C ALA A 43 20.91 -7.37 23.07
N LEU A 44 21.92 -8.08 22.53
CA LEU A 44 22.00 -8.40 21.10
C LEU A 44 20.81 -9.22 20.60
N ASN A 45 20.38 -10.21 21.38
CA ASN A 45 19.19 -11.00 21.08
C ASN A 45 17.93 -10.12 20.98
N LYS A 46 17.71 -9.22 21.95
CA LYS A 46 16.59 -8.28 21.92
C LYS A 46 16.64 -7.36 20.69
N GLU A 47 17.81 -6.81 20.37
CA GLU A 47 17.98 -5.96 19.18
C GLU A 47 17.75 -6.74 17.87
N ALA A 48 18.18 -8.01 17.82
CA ALA A 48 17.92 -8.88 16.69
C ALA A 48 16.42 -9.17 16.53
N ASP A 49 15.70 -9.46 17.62
CA ASP A 49 14.25 -9.68 17.60
C ASP A 49 13.48 -8.41 17.16
N GLU A 50 13.92 -7.22 17.58
CA GLU A 50 13.37 -5.95 17.12
C GLU A 50 13.60 -5.73 15.62
N ALA A 51 14.82 -6.04 15.12
CA ALA A 51 15.14 -5.96 13.69
C ALA A 51 14.36 -6.98 12.85
N GLU A 52 14.16 -8.20 13.37
CA GLU A 52 13.39 -9.26 12.74
C GLU A 52 11.91 -8.87 12.61
N LYS A 53 11.32 -8.32 13.67
CA LYS A 53 9.95 -7.78 13.64
C LYS A 53 9.82 -6.67 12.61
N LEU A 54 10.74 -5.70 12.61
CA LEU A 54 10.72 -4.60 11.64
C LEU A 54 10.86 -5.13 10.20
N LEU A 55 11.72 -6.12 9.98
CA LEU A 55 11.90 -6.74 8.66
C LEU A 55 10.59 -7.37 8.17
N ALA A 56 9.93 -8.17 9.02
CA ALA A 56 8.64 -8.78 8.68
C ALA A 56 7.57 -7.73 8.35
N ASP A 57 7.49 -6.64 9.14
CA ASP A 57 6.56 -5.54 8.89
C ASP A 57 6.84 -4.84 7.54
N LEU A 58 8.12 -4.61 7.21
CA LEU A 58 8.52 -4.01 5.94
C LEU A 58 8.23 -4.91 4.73
N GLU A 59 8.43 -6.22 4.86
CA GLU A 59 8.14 -7.19 3.80
C GLU A 59 6.64 -7.28 3.54
N GLU A 60 5.82 -7.29 4.59
CA GLU A 60 4.37 -7.26 4.47
C GLU A 60 3.87 -5.94 3.85
N PHE A 61 4.43 -4.81 4.28
CA PHE A 61 4.14 -3.50 3.68
C PHE A 61 4.49 -3.48 2.19
N ALA A 62 5.66 -4.02 1.81
CA ALA A 62 6.08 -4.12 0.42
C ALA A 62 5.13 -4.97 -0.42
N ARG A 63 4.73 -6.12 0.11
CA ARG A 63 3.78 -7.03 -0.53
C ARG A 63 2.43 -6.35 -0.80
N ARG A 64 1.87 -5.66 0.18
CA ARG A 64 0.60 -4.93 0.05
C ARG A 64 0.71 -3.78 -0.94
N LEU A 65 1.79 -3.01 -0.87
CA LEU A 65 2.01 -1.88 -1.77
C LEU A 65 2.15 -2.36 -3.22
N LYS A 66 2.85 -3.47 -3.45
CA LYS A 66 2.96 -4.10 -4.77
C LYS A 66 1.58 -4.55 -5.29
N ALA A 67 0.78 -5.21 -4.45
CA ALA A 67 -0.57 -5.63 -4.82
C ALA A 67 -1.49 -4.44 -5.15
N ILE A 68 -1.35 -3.30 -4.47
CA ILE A 68 -2.07 -2.06 -4.82
C ILE A 68 -1.66 -1.57 -6.21
N THR A 69 -0.36 -1.51 -6.50
CA THR A 69 0.15 -1.08 -7.81
C THR A 69 -0.31 -2.01 -8.94
N GLU A 70 -0.23 -3.33 -8.74
CA GLU A 70 -0.66 -4.34 -9.71
C GLU A 70 -2.16 -4.31 -10.00
N ARG A 71 -2.98 -3.85 -9.03
CA ARG A 71 -4.42 -3.59 -9.20
C ARG A 71 -4.72 -2.31 -10.00
N GLY A 72 -3.70 -1.65 -10.55
CA GLY A 72 -3.86 -0.48 -11.42
C GLY A 72 -4.08 0.83 -10.66
N TYR A 73 -3.46 0.99 -9.49
CA TYR A 73 -3.54 2.24 -8.74
C TYR A 73 -3.03 3.43 -9.59
N ASP A 74 -3.97 4.29 -9.95
CA ASP A 74 -3.71 5.48 -10.74
C ASP A 74 -4.70 6.56 -10.27
N PRO A 75 -4.30 7.42 -9.33
CA PRO A 75 -5.18 8.40 -8.72
C PRO A 75 -5.53 9.51 -9.70
N ASP A 76 -6.76 10.01 -9.64
CA ASP A 76 -7.27 11.11 -10.47
C ASP A 76 -7.65 12.30 -9.61
N ILE A 77 -7.21 13.50 -9.99
CA ILE A 77 -7.47 14.72 -9.22
C ILE A 77 -8.98 15.02 -9.07
N ASN A 78 -9.79 14.60 -10.04
CA ASN A 78 -11.24 14.83 -10.07
C ASN A 78 -12.01 13.93 -9.08
N ASP A 79 -11.40 12.84 -8.62
CA ASP A 79 -12.05 11.90 -7.69
C ASP A 79 -11.98 12.38 -6.22
N GLY A 80 -11.20 13.42 -5.96
CA GLY A 80 -10.98 13.93 -4.61
C GLY A 80 -10.05 13.05 -3.77
N VAL A 81 -9.56 13.59 -2.66
CA VAL A 81 -8.50 12.95 -1.85
C VAL A 81 -8.95 11.60 -1.30
N ILE A 82 -10.17 11.51 -0.76
CA ILE A 82 -10.59 10.32 -0.02
C ILE A 82 -10.80 9.09 -0.91
N LEU A 83 -11.30 9.28 -2.14
CA LEU A 83 -11.43 8.18 -3.11
C LEU A 83 -10.06 7.74 -3.63
N ASN A 84 -9.14 8.68 -3.86
CA ASN A 84 -7.76 8.37 -4.21
C ASN A 84 -6.99 7.63 -3.11
N MET A 85 -7.43 7.76 -1.85
CA MET A 85 -6.81 7.08 -0.71
C MET A 85 -7.46 5.74 -0.39
N ALA A 86 -8.70 5.49 -0.84
CA ALA A 86 -9.40 4.24 -0.59
C ALA A 86 -8.58 2.98 -0.99
N PRO A 87 -7.90 2.91 -2.15
CA PRO A 87 -7.06 1.75 -2.48
C PRO A 87 -5.88 1.55 -1.50
N LEU A 88 -5.41 2.61 -0.84
CA LEU A 88 -4.27 2.60 0.07
C LEU A 88 -4.60 2.13 1.50
N ARG A 89 -5.87 1.79 1.79
CA ARG A 89 -6.36 1.38 3.12
C ARG A 89 -5.53 0.27 3.79
N GLU A 90 -4.92 -0.63 3.00
CA GLU A 90 -4.13 -1.77 3.48
C GLU A 90 -2.73 -1.38 3.98
N VAL A 91 -2.24 -0.19 3.59
CA VAL A 91 -0.87 0.29 3.86
C VAL A 91 -0.82 1.56 4.74
N ILE A 92 -1.97 2.10 5.15
CA ILE A 92 -2.07 3.26 6.04
C ILE A 92 -2.79 2.84 7.35
N PRO A 93 -2.12 2.10 8.24
CA PRO A 93 -2.79 1.46 9.39
C PRO A 93 -3.39 2.47 10.38
N SER A 94 -2.72 3.60 10.62
CA SER A 94 -3.18 4.68 11.51
C SER A 94 -4.46 5.36 11.05
N TRP A 95 -4.79 5.25 9.76
CA TRP A 95 -5.99 5.83 9.16
C TRP A 95 -6.67 4.85 8.22
N SER A 96 -6.78 3.57 8.63
CA SER A 96 -7.34 2.51 7.78
C SER A 96 -8.87 2.54 7.71
N LYS A 97 -9.55 2.98 8.78
CA LYS A 97 -11.02 2.94 8.89
C LYS A 97 -11.74 3.82 7.87
N GLU A 98 -11.29 5.06 7.69
CA GLU A 98 -11.97 5.99 6.78
C GLU A 98 -11.78 5.56 5.30
N PRO A 99 -10.55 5.33 4.79
CA PRO A 99 -10.35 4.79 3.45
C PRO A 99 -11.08 3.47 3.19
N GLN A 100 -11.16 2.58 4.20
CA GLN A 100 -11.91 1.32 4.09
C GLN A 100 -13.40 1.56 3.81
N LYS A 101 -14.04 2.49 4.52
CA LYS A 101 -15.44 2.86 4.27
C LYS A 101 -15.69 3.32 2.83
N TYR A 102 -14.80 4.15 2.29
CA TYR A 102 -14.91 4.63 0.91
C TYR A 102 -14.58 3.55 -0.12
N TRP A 103 -13.63 2.65 0.19
CA TRP A 103 -13.36 1.48 -0.64
C TRP A 103 -14.59 0.57 -0.74
N ASP A 104 -15.29 0.36 0.39
CA ASP A 104 -16.52 -0.44 0.40
C ASP A 104 -17.65 0.23 -0.40
N GLY A 105 -17.75 1.56 -0.35
CA GLY A 105 -18.68 2.31 -1.20
C GLY A 105 -18.33 2.24 -2.69
N LEU A 106 -17.04 2.32 -3.03
CA LEU A 106 -16.54 2.10 -4.39
C LEU A 106 -16.88 0.69 -4.89
N ALA A 107 -16.74 -0.32 -4.04
CA ALA A 107 -17.08 -1.71 -4.37
C ALA A 107 -18.58 -1.90 -4.58
N ARG A 108 -19.44 -1.20 -3.83
CA ARG A 108 -20.90 -1.19 -4.02
C ARG A 108 -21.35 -0.37 -5.24
N GLY A 109 -20.51 0.54 -5.73
CA GLY A 109 -20.81 1.43 -6.84
C GLY A 109 -21.44 2.76 -6.45
N ASP A 110 -21.34 3.15 -5.18
CA ASP A 110 -21.83 4.44 -4.65
C ASP A 110 -21.08 5.63 -5.28
N TYR A 111 -19.89 5.37 -5.83
CA TYR A 111 -19.00 6.36 -6.44
C TYR A 111 -18.64 5.99 -7.88
N ASP A 112 -19.54 5.37 -8.64
CA ASP A 112 -19.23 4.96 -10.03
C ASP A 112 -18.88 6.14 -10.95
N TRP A 113 -19.19 7.38 -10.56
CA TRP A 113 -18.75 8.60 -11.25
C TRP A 113 -17.23 8.84 -11.18
N ALA A 114 -16.56 8.25 -10.20
CA ALA A 114 -15.12 8.41 -10.01
C ALA A 114 -14.33 7.57 -11.01
N HIS A 115 -13.23 8.12 -11.53
CA HIS A 115 -12.33 7.44 -12.46
C HIS A 115 -11.70 6.21 -11.83
N ILE A 116 -11.44 6.23 -10.52
CA ILE A 116 -10.93 5.08 -9.77
C ILE A 116 -11.93 3.91 -9.76
N ALA A 117 -13.24 4.18 -9.79
CA ALA A 117 -14.25 3.13 -9.93
C ALA A 117 -14.17 2.47 -11.31
N MET A 118 -13.98 3.25 -12.38
CA MET A 118 -13.79 2.73 -13.75
C MET A 118 -12.53 1.84 -13.85
N LYS A 119 -11.47 2.14 -13.10
CA LYS A 119 -10.24 1.34 -13.10
C LYS A 119 -10.41 -0.01 -12.41
N HIS A 120 -11.12 -0.04 -11.28
CA HIS A 120 -11.30 -1.25 -10.49
C HIS A 120 -12.51 -2.11 -10.90
N TRP A 121 -13.56 -1.50 -11.47
CA TRP A 121 -14.77 -2.20 -11.92
C TRP A 121 -15.23 -1.72 -13.31
N PRO A 122 -14.38 -1.83 -14.35
CA PRO A 122 -14.65 -1.25 -15.66
C PRO A 122 -15.93 -1.79 -16.32
N GLU A 123 -16.23 -3.07 -16.19
CA GLU A 123 -17.43 -3.68 -16.78
C GLU A 123 -18.70 -3.07 -16.18
N ARG A 124 -18.76 -2.94 -14.84
CA ARG A 124 -19.89 -2.37 -14.12
C ARG A 124 -20.11 -0.91 -14.54
N VAL A 125 -19.05 -0.11 -14.52
CA VAL A 125 -19.16 1.32 -14.80
C VAL A 125 -19.56 1.55 -16.26
N ARG A 126 -18.92 0.85 -17.21
CA ARG A 126 -19.29 0.93 -18.64
C ARG A 126 -20.74 0.53 -18.90
N GLN A 127 -21.24 -0.50 -18.20
CA GLN A 127 -22.65 -0.90 -18.33
C GLN A 127 -23.59 0.21 -17.88
N LYS A 128 -23.29 0.89 -16.75
CA LYS A 128 -24.10 2.01 -16.28
C LYS A 128 -24.03 3.23 -17.21
N CYS A 129 -22.87 3.53 -17.79
CA CYS A 129 -22.73 4.63 -18.76
C CYS A 129 -23.67 4.49 -19.98
N ARG A 130 -24.06 3.27 -20.37
CA ARG A 130 -24.98 3.05 -21.49
C ARG A 130 -26.38 3.62 -21.25
N THR A 131 -26.79 3.71 -19.98
CA THR A 131 -28.14 4.14 -19.58
C THR A 131 -28.13 5.48 -18.84
N ASP A 132 -27.01 5.84 -18.21
CA ASP A 132 -26.84 7.08 -17.47
C ASP A 132 -25.92 8.05 -18.25
N LYS A 133 -26.53 9.09 -18.84
CA LYS A 133 -25.83 10.10 -19.64
C LYS A 133 -24.88 10.95 -18.80
N SER A 134 -25.24 11.27 -17.56
CA SER A 134 -24.38 12.06 -16.67
C SER A 134 -23.13 11.27 -16.31
N LEU A 135 -23.30 9.98 -16.04
CA LEU A 135 -22.18 9.08 -15.80
C LEU A 135 -21.32 8.88 -17.06
N ALA A 136 -21.93 8.75 -18.24
CA ALA A 136 -21.20 8.64 -19.50
C ALA A 136 -20.32 9.88 -19.74
N VAL A 137 -20.84 11.08 -19.49
CA VAL A 137 -20.07 12.34 -19.60
C VAL A 137 -18.91 12.36 -18.61
N ALA A 138 -19.13 11.94 -17.36
CA ALA A 138 -18.06 11.89 -16.35
C ALA A 138 -16.87 11.02 -16.78
N HIS A 139 -17.12 9.96 -17.56
CA HIS A 139 -16.10 9.04 -18.07
C HIS A 139 -15.68 9.30 -19.52
N GLY A 140 -16.18 10.36 -20.16
CA GLY A 140 -15.91 10.62 -21.59
C GLY A 140 -16.42 9.53 -22.54
N ALA A 141 -17.45 8.80 -22.15
CA ALA A 141 -18.02 7.65 -22.86
C ALA A 141 -19.26 8.00 -23.72
N GLY A 142 -19.31 9.24 -24.23
CA GLY A 142 -20.40 9.78 -25.05
C GLY A 142 -20.28 9.48 -26.54
#